data_AF-A0A3M7L440-F1
#
_entry.id   AF-A0A3M7L440-F1
#
_cell.length_a   1.000
_cell.length_b   1.000
_cell.length_c   1.000
_cell.angle_alpha   90.00
_cell.angle_beta   90.00
_cell.angle_gamma   90.00
#
_symmetry.space_group_name_H-M   'P 1'
#
loop_
_entity.id
_entity.type
_entity.pdbx_description
1 polymer ?
#
loop_
_entity_poly.entity_id
_entity_poly.type
_entity_poly.pdbx_seq_one_letter_code
_entity_poly.pdbx_strand_id
1 'polypeptide(L)'
;MSALADPSPLEAVRAGLAGGRQDPSSQAVESSFSHLLADIDFSFVISNPRMPDNPVCYASPGFYATTGYSPEEIVGRNCRVLQ
;
A
#
# COMPACT_ATOMS: atom_id res chain seq x y z
N MET A 1 3.50 -22.09 11.99
CA MET A 1 2.57 -22.02 10.83
C MET A 1 2.94 -20.76 10.08
N SER A 2 3.29 -20.91 8.80
CA SER A 2 4.04 -19.95 7.99
C SER A 2 3.34 -18.59 7.95
N ALA A 3 3.97 -17.55 8.51
CA ALA A 3 3.62 -16.18 8.18
C ALA A 3 3.86 -16.05 6.67
N LEU A 4 2.79 -15.91 5.88
CA LEU A 4 2.94 -15.23 4.60
C LEU A 4 3.55 -13.88 4.96
N ALA A 5 4.79 -13.65 4.54
CA ALA A 5 5.40 -12.34 4.71
C ALA A 5 4.52 -11.37 3.93
N ASP A 6 3.72 -10.58 4.63
CA ASP A 6 3.00 -9.47 4.01
C ASP A 6 4.05 -8.66 3.25
N PRO A 7 3.81 -8.34 1.96
CA PRO A 7 4.78 -7.60 1.16
C PRO A 7 5.12 -6.33 1.93
N SER A 8 6.42 -6.06 2.03
CA SER A 8 6.89 -4.87 2.75
C SER A 8 6.19 -3.64 2.15
N PRO A 9 5.83 -2.61 2.95
CA PRO A 9 5.19 -1.40 2.43
C PRO A 9 5.92 -0.83 1.21
N LEU A 10 7.26 -0.94 1.22
CA LEU A 10 8.17 -0.66 0.11
C LEU A 10 7.82 -1.37 -1.21
N GLU A 11 7.59 -2.68 -1.17
CA GLU A 11 7.23 -3.48 -2.34
C GLU A 11 5.85 -3.10 -2.86
N ALA A 12 4.90 -2.84 -1.97
CA ALA A 12 3.57 -2.38 -2.33
C ALA A 12 3.59 -0.97 -2.97
N VAL A 13 4.36 -0.04 -2.41
CA VAL A 13 4.59 1.30 -2.98
C VAL A 13 5.20 1.17 -4.37
N ARG A 14 6.24 0.36 -4.52
CA ARG A 14 6.88 0.11 -5.82
C ARG A 14 5.91 -0.51 -6.83
N ALA A 15 5.12 -1.50 -6.43
CA ALA A 15 4.12 -2.14 -7.28
C ALA A 15 3.01 -1.16 -7.69
N GLY A 16 2.59 -0.25 -6.81
CA GLY A 16 1.62 0.82 -7.13
C GLY A 16 2.18 1.91 -8.06
N LEU A 17 3.48 2.20 -7.96
CA LEU A 17 4.14 3.28 -8.71
C LEU A 17 4.75 2.85 -10.06
N ALA A 18 4.90 1.54 -10.34
CA ALA A 18 5.67 0.92 -11.46
C ALA A 18 5.28 1.24 -12.93
N GLY A 19 4.65 2.37 -13.22
CA GLY A 19 4.21 2.78 -14.58
C GLY A 19 4.56 4.22 -14.96
N GLY A 20 5.50 4.86 -14.27
CA GLY A 20 5.95 6.23 -14.55
C GLY A 20 7.41 6.25 -14.98
N ARG A 21 7.76 7.12 -15.93
CA ARG A 21 9.14 7.41 -16.32
C ARG A 21 9.90 7.91 -15.09
N GLN A 22 10.75 7.06 -14.50
CA GLN A 22 11.52 7.40 -13.31
C GLN A 22 12.56 8.47 -13.63
N ASP A 23 12.35 9.67 -13.12
CA ASP A 23 13.43 10.63 -12.94
C ASP A 23 14.30 10.22 -11.73
N PRO A 24 15.63 10.36 -11.81
CA PRO A 24 16.54 9.94 -10.73
C PRO A 24 16.36 10.74 -9.43
N SER A 25 15.77 11.93 -9.49
CA SER A 25 15.36 12.72 -8.31
C SER A 25 14.21 12.06 -7.52
N SER A 26 13.25 11.42 -8.20
CA SER A 26 12.11 10.76 -7.56
C SER A 26 12.50 9.50 -6.79
N GLN A 27 13.54 8.77 -7.20
CA GLN A 27 13.98 7.54 -6.52
C GLN A 27 14.52 7.79 -5.09
N ALA A 28 15.17 8.93 -4.87
CA ALA A 28 15.69 9.32 -3.56
C ALA A 28 14.54 9.70 -2.58
N VAL A 29 13.50 10.34 -3.12
CA VAL A 29 12.28 10.68 -2.37
C VAL A 29 11.51 9.40 -2.02
N GLU A 30 11.33 8.48 -2.96
CA GLU A 30 10.66 7.19 -2.75
C GLU A 30 11.32 6.37 -1.64
N SER A 31 12.66 6.26 -1.65
CA SER A 31 13.41 5.48 -0.65
C SER A 31 13.28 6.07 0.75
N SER A 32 13.30 7.41 0.86
CA SER A 32 13.12 8.10 2.14
C SER A 32 11.69 7.97 2.66
N PHE A 33 10.69 8.17 1.79
CA PHE A 33 9.27 8.05 2.16
C PHE A 33 8.91 6.65 2.62
N SER A 34 9.46 5.63 1.97
CA SER A 34 9.11 4.26 2.28
C SER A 34 9.69 3.79 3.61
N HIS A 35 10.88 4.28 3.99
CA HIS A 35 11.41 4.05 5.34
C HIS A 35 10.57 4.74 6.41
N LEU A 36 10.09 5.96 6.13
CA LEU A 36 9.17 6.67 7.03
C LEU A 36 7.85 5.91 7.21
N LEU A 37 7.28 5.35 6.14
CA LEU A 37 6.04 4.56 6.22
C LEU A 37 6.21 3.21 6.92
N ALA A 38 7.43 2.66 6.96
CA ALA A 38 7.71 1.41 7.65
C ALA A 38 7.82 1.59 9.18
N ASP A 39 8.25 2.76 9.66
CA ASP A 39 8.43 3.05 11.09
C ASP A 39 7.20 3.67 11.76
N ILE A 40 6.18 4.07 11.01
CA ILE A 40 4.99 4.72 11.57
C ILE A 40 3.87 3.69 11.81
N ASP A 41 3.40 3.61 13.05
CA ASP A 41 2.19 2.89 13.50
C ASP A 41 0.88 3.56 12.99
N PHE A 42 0.82 3.93 11.70
CA PHE A 42 -0.36 4.54 11.10
C PHE A 42 -1.24 3.50 10.39
N SER A 43 -2.56 3.71 10.49
CA SER A 43 -3.53 3.06 9.62
C SER A 43 -3.52 3.75 8.25
N PHE A 44 -3.10 3.03 7.20
CA PHE A 44 -3.04 3.56 5.83
C PHE A 44 -3.31 2.48 4.78
N VAL A 45 -3.66 2.93 3.57
CA VAL A 45 -3.83 2.08 2.38
C VAL A 45 -3.11 2.70 1.19
N ILE A 46 -2.66 1.86 0.27
CA ILE A 46 -2.08 2.26 -1.02
C ILE A 46 -3.03 1.74 -2.10
N SER A 47 -3.42 2.60 -3.03
CA SER A 47 -4.24 2.24 -4.18
C SER A 47 -3.51 2.52 -5.48
N ASN A 48 -3.90 1.82 -6.55
CA ASN A 48 -3.31 2.03 -7.87
C ASN A 48 -4.28 2.82 -8.78
N PRO A 49 -4.04 4.13 -8.99
CA PRO A 49 -4.92 4.98 -9.79
C PRO A 49 -4.83 4.70 -11.30
N ARG A 50 -3.88 3.88 -11.75
CA ARG A 50 -3.78 3.47 -13.16
C ARG A 50 -4.72 2.33 -13.51
N MET A 51 -5.27 1.64 -12.51
CA MET A 51 -6.26 0.60 -12.72
C MET A 51 -7.69 1.17 -12.64
N PRO A 52 -8.64 0.63 -13.42
CA PRO A 52 -10.04 1.03 -13.33
C PRO A 52 -10.54 0.94 -11.89
N ASP A 53 -11.26 1.97 -11.45
CA ASP A 53 -11.81 2.06 -10.10
C ASP A 53 -10.77 2.10 -8.96
N ASN A 54 -9.52 2.49 -9.22
CA ASN A 54 -8.49 2.77 -8.20
C ASN A 54 -8.45 1.74 -7.04
N PRO A 55 -8.22 0.45 -7.34
CA PRO A 55 -8.25 -0.60 -6.34
C PRO A 55 -7.09 -0.46 -5.35
N VAL A 56 -7.33 -0.85 -4.11
CA VAL A 56 -6.31 -0.95 -3.06
C VAL A 56 -5.33 -2.06 -3.42
N CYS A 57 -4.04 -1.76 -3.48
CA CYS A 57 -2.98 -2.75 -3.68
C CYS A 57 -2.32 -3.18 -2.36
N TYR A 58 -2.47 -2.39 -1.29
CA TYR A 58 -1.95 -2.72 0.03
C TYR A 58 -2.71 -1.96 1.12
N ALA A 59 -2.85 -2.58 2.29
CA ALA A 59 -3.32 -1.93 3.51
C ALA A 59 -2.40 -2.30 4.67
N SER A 60 -2.14 -1.35 5.57
CA SER A 60 -1.25 -1.56 6.70
C SER A 60 -1.85 -2.50 7.75
N PRO A 61 -1.05 -3.21 8.56
CA PRO A 61 -1.56 -3.97 9.69
C PRO A 61 -2.42 -3.14 10.65
N GLY A 62 -2.03 -1.88 10.89
CA GLY A 62 -2.81 -0.92 11.67
C GLY A 62 -4.19 -0.63 11.09
N PHE A 63 -4.33 -0.66 9.76
CA PHE A 63 -5.62 -0.53 9.09
C PHE A 63 -6.54 -1.72 9.38
N TYR A 64 -6.05 -2.95 9.26
CA TYR A 64 -6.85 -4.14 9.56
C TYR A 64 -7.22 -4.19 11.04
N ALA A 65 -6.28 -3.85 11.93
CA ALA A 65 -6.52 -3.81 13.36
C ALA A 65 -7.58 -2.74 13.75
N THR A 66 -7.58 -1.59 13.07
CA THR A 66 -8.51 -0.49 13.37
C THR A 66 -9.91 -0.72 12.80
N THR A 67 -9.99 -1.27 11.60
CA THR A 67 -11.24 -1.38 10.85
C THR A 67 -11.92 -2.74 10.97
N GLY A 68 -11.16 -3.79 11.31
CA GLY A 68 -11.64 -5.16 11.40
C GLY A 68 -11.84 -5.88 10.06
N TYR A 69 -11.56 -5.22 8.93
CA TYR A 69 -11.62 -5.85 7.61
C TYR A 69 -10.46 -6.82 7.41
N SER A 70 -10.73 -7.86 6.62
CA SER A 70 -9.71 -8.79 6.16
C SER A 70 -9.03 -8.30 4.87
N PRO A 71 -7.80 -8.78 4.55
CA PRO A 71 -7.13 -8.47 3.29
C PRO A 71 -7.99 -8.80 2.06
N GLU A 72 -8.76 -9.89 2.09
CA GLU A 72 -9.62 -10.33 0.99
C GLU A 72 -10.78 -9.38 0.70
N GLU A 73 -11.21 -8.61 1.71
CA GLU A 73 -12.28 -7.63 1.59
C GLU A 73 -11.82 -6.28 1.07
N ILE A 74 -10.51 -6.04 1.02
CA ILE A 74 -9.91 -4.73 0.79
C ILE A 74 -9.01 -4.74 -0.44
N VAL A 75 -8.04 -5.67 -0.50
CA VAL A 75 -7.08 -5.74 -1.60
C VAL A 75 -7.80 -6.07 -2.91
N GLY A 76 -7.55 -5.29 -3.95
CA GLY A 76 -8.19 -5.40 -5.25
C GLY A 76 -9.53 -4.67 -5.37
N ARG A 77 -10.04 -4.03 -4.29
CA ARG A 77 -11.31 -3.29 -4.31
C ARG A 77 -11.08 -1.80 -4.11
N ASN A 78 -12.04 -0.98 -4.55
CA ASN A 78 -11.99 0.45 -4.26
C ASN A 78 -12.23 0.69 -2.75
N CYS A 79 -11.43 1.57 -2.15
CA CYS A 79 -11.48 1.87 -0.71
C CYS A 79 -12.83 2.46 -0.24
N ARG A 80 -13.73 2.86 -1.15
CA ARG A 80 -15.10 3.31 -0.83
C ARG A 80 -15.99 2.23 -0.17
N VAL A 81 -15.51 0.99 -0.06
CA VAL A 81 -16.13 -0.06 0.77
C VAL A 81 -16.27 0.33 2.25
N LEU A 82 -15.55 1.37 2.69
CA LEU A 82 -15.59 1.90 4.05
C LEU A 82 -16.65 2.99 4.30
N GLN A 83 -17.44 3.38 3.28
CA GLN A 83 -18.48 4.42 3.39
C GLN A 83 -19.78 3.95 4.05
#